data_AF-A0A952X1V0-F1
#
_entry.id   AF-A0A952X1V0-F1
#
_cell.length_a   1.000
_cell.length_b   1.000
_cell.length_c   1.000
_cell.angle_alpha   90.00
_cell.angle_beta   90.00
_cell.angle_gamma   90.00
#
_symmetry.space_group_name_H-M   'P 1'
#
loop_
_entity.id
_entity.type
_entity.pdbx_description
1 polymer ?
#
loop_
_entity_poly.entity_id
_entity_poly.type
_entity_poly.pdbx_seq_one_letter_code
_entity_poly.pdbx_strand_id
1 'polypeptide(L)'
;MSLVDDAYDRAVDAMTVAERIQRMVELTAWSREVLAQRIQEELGPLTPEQLKWQLLLRLYGDSPQLRPLIEEAISNLSPQPSPGSSRYV
;
A
#
# COMPACT_ATOMS: atom_id res chain seq x y z
N MET A 1 -11.01 -33.45 -3.98
CA MET A 1 -10.21 -32.57 -3.09
C MET A 1 -8.78 -33.09 -3.12
N SER A 2 -7.79 -32.20 -3.23
CA SER A 2 -6.37 -32.61 -3.24
C SER A 2 -5.88 -32.91 -1.83
N LEU A 3 -4.91 -33.82 -1.68
CA LEU A 3 -4.24 -34.08 -0.40
C LEU A 3 -3.62 -32.82 0.21
N VAL A 4 -3.25 -31.85 -0.64
CA VAL A 4 -2.72 -30.55 -0.20
C VAL A 4 -3.82 -29.69 0.43
N ASP A 5 -5.00 -29.65 -0.19
CA ASP A 5 -6.15 -28.88 0.30
C ASP A 5 -6.59 -29.43 1.67
N ASP A 6 -6.70 -30.75 1.80
CA ASP A 6 -7.10 -31.41 3.05
C ASP A 6 -6.08 -31.20 4.19
N ALA A 7 -4.79 -31.06 3.88
CA ALA A 7 -3.76 -30.75 4.86
C ALA A 7 -3.80 -29.27 5.27
N TYR A 8 -4.05 -28.38 4.31
CA TYR A 8 -4.22 -26.96 4.56
C TYR A 8 -5.44 -26.70 5.46
N ASP A 9 -6.60 -27.26 5.14
CA ASP A 9 -7.83 -27.06 5.91
C ASP A 9 -7.68 -27.52 7.35
N ARG A 10 -7.08 -28.69 7.58
CA ARG A 10 -6.80 -29.18 8.94
C ARG A 10 -5.85 -28.26 9.71
N ALA A 11 -4.82 -27.73 9.06
CA ALA A 11 -3.90 -26.78 9.68
C ALA A 11 -4.61 -25.46 10.01
N VAL A 12 -5.55 -25.02 9.17
CA VAL A 12 -6.37 -23.84 9.43
C VAL A 12 -7.29 -24.08 10.62
N ASP A 13 -8.02 -25.19 10.64
CA ASP A 13 -8.97 -25.54 11.69
C ASP A 13 -8.31 -25.70 13.06
N ALA A 14 -7.08 -26.21 13.09
CA ALA A 14 -6.31 -26.37 14.32
C ALA A 14 -5.82 -25.04 14.93
N MET A 15 -5.86 -23.92 14.19
CA MET A 15 -5.38 -22.63 14.71
C MET A 15 -6.30 -22.06 15.78
N THR A 16 -5.67 -21.58 16.86
CA THR A 16 -6.30 -20.70 17.85
C THR A 16 -6.65 -19.33 17.24
N VAL A 17 -7.53 -18.59 17.91
CA VAL A 17 -7.88 -17.21 17.51
C VAL A 17 -6.64 -16.31 17.47
N ALA A 18 -5.73 -16.46 18.44
CA ALA A 18 -4.50 -15.67 18.50
C ALA A 18 -3.60 -15.93 17.29
N GLU A 19 -3.41 -17.19 16.90
CA GLU A 19 -2.61 -17.56 15.72
C GLU A 19 -3.24 -17.06 14.42
N ARG A 20 -4.58 -17.13 14.31
CA ARG A 20 -5.30 -16.56 13.17
C ARG A 20 -5.08 -15.07 13.05
N ILE A 21 -5.17 -14.32 14.16
CA ILE A 21 -4.91 -12.88 14.18
C ILE A 21 -3.46 -12.59 13.79
N GLN A 22 -2.51 -13.30 14.38
CA GLN A 22 -1.09 -13.12 14.08
C GLN A 22 -0.80 -13.33 12.59
N ARG A 23 -1.32 -14.41 11.99
CA ARG A 23 -1.19 -14.66 10.55
C ARG A 23 -1.86 -13.58 9.70
N MET A 24 -3.02 -13.07 10.10
CA MET A 24 -3.67 -11.97 9.37
C MET A 24 -2.82 -10.69 9.40
N VAL A 25 -2.17 -10.40 10.53
CA VAL A 25 -1.24 -9.26 10.65
C VAL A 25 -0.03 -9.44 9.73
N GLU A 26 0.59 -10.62 9.73
CA GLU A 26 1.72 -10.94 8.87
C GLU A 26 1.36 -10.84 7.39
N LEU A 27 0.22 -11.43 6.98
CA LEU A 27 -0.26 -11.35 5.60
C LEU A 27 -0.55 -9.90 5.19
N THR A 28 -1.13 -9.11 6.09
CA THR A 28 -1.40 -7.70 5.84
C THR A 28 -0.10 -6.92 5.66
N ALA A 29 0.91 -7.15 6.50
CA ALA A 29 2.22 -6.51 6.37
C ALA A 29 2.89 -6.87 5.03
N TRP A 30 2.97 -8.16 4.72
CA TRP A 30 3.50 -8.65 3.45
C TRP A 30 2.78 -8.04 2.24
N SER A 31 1.45 -7.97 2.26
CA SER A 31 0.68 -7.38 1.16
C SER A 31 1.01 -5.90 0.93
N ARG A 32 1.27 -5.15 2.02
CA ARG A 32 1.67 -3.73 1.93
C ARG A 32 3.07 -3.58 1.36
N GLU A 33 3.99 -4.48 1.71
CA GLU A 33 5.35 -4.49 1.16
C GLU A 33 5.35 -4.77 -0.35
N VAL A 34 4.60 -5.79 -0.79
CA VAL A 34 4.44 -6.10 -2.22
C VAL A 34 3.84 -4.92 -2.97
N LEU A 35 2.83 -4.27 -2.40
CA LEU A 35 2.20 -3.11 -3.01
C LEU A 35 3.16 -1.91 -3.10
N ALA A 36 3.94 -1.68 -2.04
CA ALA A 36 4.94 -0.63 -2.01
C ALA A 36 6.03 -0.82 -3.08
N GLN A 37 6.50 -2.06 -3.26
CA GLN A 37 7.46 -2.39 -4.33
C GLN A 37 6.88 -2.06 -5.71
N ARG A 38 5.64 -2.50 -5.99
CA ARG A 38 4.97 -2.18 -7.26
C ARG A 38 4.81 -0.69 -7.51
N ILE A 39 4.45 0.07 -6.48
CA ILE A 39 4.33 1.54 -6.57
C ILE A 39 5.68 2.16 -6.94
N GLN A 40 6.78 1.70 -6.34
CA GLN A 40 8.12 2.19 -6.67
C GLN A 40 8.58 1.79 -8.07
N GLU A 41 8.20 0.60 -8.54
CA GLU A 41 8.44 0.17 -9.93
C GLU A 41 7.68 1.06 -10.94
N GLU A 42 6.44 1.44 -10.62
CA GLU A 42 5.57 2.25 -11.49
C GLU A 42 5.94 3.74 -11.48
N LEU A 43 6.23 4.31 -10.31
CA LEU A 43 6.41 5.76 -10.10
C LEU A 43 7.87 6.19 -9.92
N GLY A 44 8.80 5.23 -9.81
CA GLY A 44 10.19 5.48 -9.50
C GLY A 44 10.46 5.67 -8.00
N PRO A 45 11.68 6.10 -7.64
CA PRO A 45 12.07 6.28 -6.24
C PRO A 45 11.21 7.35 -5.54
N LEU A 46 10.54 6.94 -4.47
CA LEU A 46 9.72 7.80 -3.62
C LEU A 46 10.35 7.91 -2.23
N THR A 47 10.16 9.05 -1.56
CA THR A 47 10.47 9.14 -0.12
C THR A 47 9.52 8.23 0.68
N PRO A 48 9.89 7.82 1.91
CA PRO A 48 9.00 7.01 2.75
C PRO A 48 7.61 7.63 2.96
N GLU A 49 7.55 8.96 3.05
CA GLU A 49 6.30 9.69 3.23
C GLU A 49 5.45 9.71 1.96
N GLN A 50 6.06 9.95 0.79
CA GLN A 50 5.35 9.86 -0.50
C GLN A 50 4.82 8.46 -0.74
N LEU A 51 5.63 7.43 -0.49
CA LEU A 51 5.24 6.03 -0.65
C LEU A 51 4.06 5.65 0.25
N LYS A 52 4.04 6.13 1.50
CA LYS A 52 2.92 5.95 2.42
C LYS A 52 1.61 6.46 1.82
N TRP A 53 1.60 7.67 1.27
CA TRP A 53 0.37 8.26 0.71
C TRP A 53 -0.04 7.61 -0.61
N GLN A 54 0.90 7.24 -1.47
CA GLN A 54 0.61 6.47 -2.68
C GLN A 54 -0.01 5.10 -2.33
N LEU A 55 0.49 4.43 -1.29
CA LEU A 55 -0.07 3.18 -0.80
C LEU A 55 -1.49 3.37 -0.25
N LEU A 56 -1.74 4.45 0.50
CA LEU A 56 -3.09 4.79 0.96
C LEU A 56 -4.05 5.08 -0.19
N LEU A 57 -3.59 5.78 -1.24
CA LEU A 57 -4.39 6.05 -2.43
C LEU A 57 -4.77 4.73 -3.13
N ARG A 58 -3.87 3.76 -3.17
CA ARG A 58 -4.14 2.46 -3.79
C ARG A 58 -5.13 1.60 -3.00
N LEU A 59 -5.11 1.71 -1.67
CA LEU A 59 -6.02 0.96 -0.78
C LEU A 59 -7.39 1.61 -0.63
N TYR A 60 -7.46 2.94 -0.65
CA TYR A 60 -8.64 3.71 -0.27
C TYR A 60 -9.09 4.74 -1.32
N GLY A 61 -8.51 4.73 -2.52
CA GLY A 61 -8.80 5.71 -3.58
C GLY A 61 -10.24 5.67 -4.09
N ASP A 62 -10.98 4.59 -3.83
CA ASP A 62 -12.40 4.49 -4.14
C ASP A 62 -13.30 5.08 -3.04
N SER A 63 -12.74 5.42 -1.87
CA SER A 63 -13.49 6.12 -0.82
C SER A 63 -13.63 7.60 -1.17
N PRO A 64 -14.87 8.10 -1.38
CA PRO A 64 -15.09 9.51 -1.71
C PRO A 64 -14.75 10.45 -0.56
N GLN A 65 -14.70 9.94 0.69
CA GLN A 65 -14.32 10.73 1.86
C GLN A 65 -12.80 10.82 2.04
N LEU A 66 -12.08 9.71 1.79
CA LEU A 66 -10.63 9.64 2.06
C LEU A 66 -9.80 10.12 0.87
N ARG A 67 -10.27 9.90 -0.36
CA ARG A 67 -9.52 10.25 -1.56
C ARG A 67 -9.06 11.72 -1.58
N PRO A 68 -9.91 12.73 -1.32
CA PRO A 68 -9.47 14.13 -1.36
C PRO A 68 -8.38 14.44 -0.34
N LEU A 69 -8.48 13.87 0.86
CA LEU A 69 -7.49 14.06 1.94
C LEU A 69 -6.13 13.43 1.57
N ILE A 70 -6.16 12.27 0.92
CA ILE A 70 -4.95 11.58 0.46
C ILE A 70 -4.29 12.35 -0.69
N GLU A 71 -5.08 12.81 -1.67
CA GLU A 71 -4.58 13.59 -2.80
C GLU A 71 -3.98 14.93 -2.36
N GLU A 72 -4.61 15.62 -1.40
CA GLU A 72 -4.08 16.84 -0.78
C GLU A 72 -2.72 16.57 -0.12
N ALA A 73 -2.59 15.50 0.66
CA ALA A 73 -1.33 15.15 1.30
C ALA A 73 -0.21 14.85 0.28
N ILE A 74 -0.54 14.18 -0.83
CA ILE A 74 0.42 13.93 -1.92
C ILE A 74 0.86 15.25 -2.58
N SER A 75 -0.08 16.17 -2.81
CA SER A 75 0.22 17.47 -3.40
C SER A 75 1.16 18.29 -2.53
N ASN A 76 1.03 18.20 -1.20
CA ASN A 76 1.90 18.91 -0.25
C ASN A 76 3.33 18.35 -0.18
N LEU A 77 3.53 17.10 -0.63
CA LEU A 77 4.84 16.43 -0.66
C LEU A 77 5.53 16.48 -2.02
N SER A 78 4.81 16.93 -3.05
CA SER A 78 5.37 17.14 -4.38
C SER A 78 5.92 18.56 -4.45
N PRO A 79 7.18 18.78 -4.89
CA PRO A 79 7.64 20.14 -5.13
C PRO A 79 6.70 20.80 -6.12
N GLN A 80 6.06 21.93 -5.76
CA GLN A 80 5.38 22.73 -6.76
C GLN A 80 6.40 23.07 -7.86
N PRO A 81 6.06 22.97 -9.16
CA PRO A 81 6.88 23.61 -10.16
C PRO A 81 6.93 25.09 -9.81
N SER A 82 8.10 25.59 -9.43
CA SER A 82 8.29 27.01 -9.14
C SER A 82 7.81 27.81 -10.35
N PRO A 83 6.87 28.75 -10.20
CA PRO A 83 6.49 29.65 -11.29
C PRO A 83 7.63 30.66 -11.47
N GLY A 84 8.71 30.27 -12.17
CA GLY A 84 9.89 31.14 -12.18
C GLY A 84 11.16 30.65 -12.86
N SER A 85 11.09 29.81 -13.90
CA SER A 85 12.26 29.62 -14.78
C SER A 85 11.86 29.44 -16.23
N SER A 86 11.27 30.51 -16.78
CA SER A 86 11.42 30.85 -18.19
C SER A 86 11.96 32.27 -18.28
N ARG A 87 13.27 32.41 -18.04
CA ARG A 87 14.08 33.49 -18.60
C ARG A 87 15.34 32.87 -19.18
N TYR A 88 15.64 33.29 -20.41
CA TYR A 88 16.77 32.90 -21.27
C TYR A 88 16.54 31.53 -21.93
N VAL A 89 16.38 31.43 -23.26
CA VAL A 89 17.06 32.12 -24.37
C VAL A 89 16.07 32.56 -25.45
#